data_AF-A0A4C1YJK9-F1
#
_entry.id   AF-A0A4C1YJK9-F1
#
_cell.length_a   1.000
_cell.length_b   1.000
_cell.length_c   1.000
_cell.angle_alpha   90.00
_cell.angle_beta   90.00
_cell.angle_gamma   90.00
#
_symmetry.space_group_name_H-M   'P 1'
#
loop_
_entity.id
_entity.type
_entity.pdbx_description
1 polymer ?
#
loop_
_entity_poly.entity_id
_entity_poly.type
_entity_poly.pdbx_seq_one_letter_code
_entity_poly.pdbx_strand_id
1 'polypeptide(L)'
;MKLQDLSMALKRKTFNTFILPCFYGCETWALTKSLRDKLAKCQRAMERSIVGTKRQDRARNTDIKMKTKPIDILLRIDQQKLRWTRHMMRDKQRKWCKAVSEWYPRDGKRSGGRQCIRWEDTSR
;
A
#
# COMPACT_ATOMS: atom_id res chain seq x y z
N MET A 1 2.36 -22.45 15.80
CA MET A 1 1.29 -21.69 16.49
C MET A 1 0.37 -21.10 15.43
N LYS A 2 -0.85 -21.63 15.25
CA LYS A 2 -1.77 -21.10 14.24
C LYS A 2 -2.31 -19.76 14.75
N LEU A 3 -2.42 -18.77 13.87
CA LEU A 3 -2.97 -17.46 14.22
C LEU A 3 -4.43 -17.53 14.70
N GLN A 4 -5.07 -18.70 14.67
CA GLN A 4 -6.46 -18.94 15.00
C GLN A 4 -6.73 -18.79 16.51
N ASP A 5 -5.79 -19.18 17.36
CA ASP A 5 -5.97 -19.28 18.82
C ASP A 5 -5.75 -17.95 19.58
N LEU A 6 -5.34 -16.89 18.87
CA LEU A 6 -5.09 -15.56 19.45
C LEU A 6 -6.38 -14.74 19.53
N SER A 7 -6.48 -13.84 20.51
CA SER A 7 -7.61 -12.89 20.54
C SER A 7 -7.61 -11.98 19.30
N MET A 8 -8.79 -11.61 18.82
CA MET A 8 -8.92 -10.75 17.62
C MET A 8 -8.19 -9.40 17.76
N ALA A 9 -8.15 -8.85 18.98
CA ALA A 9 -7.40 -7.64 19.29
C ALA A 9 -5.90 -7.82 19.06
N LEU A 10 -5.34 -8.96 19.47
CA LEU A 10 -3.92 -9.26 19.29
C LEU A 10 -3.58 -9.50 17.82
N LYS A 11 -4.44 -10.20 17.07
CA LYS A 11 -4.29 -10.37 15.60
C LYS A 11 -4.33 -9.03 14.85
N ARG A 12 -5.21 -8.12 15.28
CA ARG A 12 -5.28 -6.76 14.72
C ARG A 12 -4.02 -5.96 15.03
N LYS A 13 -3.51 -6.05 16.26
CA LYS A 13 -2.29 -5.38 16.68
C LYS A 13 -1.09 -5.89 15.88
N THR A 14 -0.93 -7.20 15.75
CA THR A 14 0.17 -7.77 14.94
C THR A 14 0.07 -7.38 13.47
N PHE A 15 -1.13 -7.38 12.87
CA PHE A 15 -1.32 -6.87 11.52
C PHE A 15 -0.85 -5.41 11.38
N ASN A 16 -1.32 -4.53 12.28
CA ASN A 16 -0.95 -3.12 12.23
C ASN A 16 0.54 -2.88 12.50
N THR A 17 1.18 -3.69 13.35
CA THR A 17 2.58 -3.50 13.71
C THR A 17 3.55 -4.08 12.69
N PHE A 18 3.26 -5.25 12.10
CA PHE A 18 4.22 -5.95 11.22
C PHE A 18 3.87 -5.84 9.74
N ILE A 19 2.57 -5.89 9.41
CA ILE A 19 2.13 -5.90 8.01
C ILE A 19 2.09 -4.48 7.45
N LEU A 20 1.59 -3.49 8.20
CA LEU A 20 1.56 -2.10 7.71
C LEU A 20 2.96 -1.57 7.35
N PRO A 21 4.02 -1.80 8.15
CA PRO A 21 5.33 -1.28 7.78
C PRO A 21 5.96 -1.98 6.58
N CYS A 22 5.61 -3.23 6.31
CA CYS A 22 6.07 -3.93 5.10
C CYS A 22 5.63 -3.20 3.82
N PHE A 23 4.52 -2.44 3.89
CA PHE A 23 4.03 -1.61 2.79
C PHE A 23 4.67 -0.21 2.72
N TYR A 24 5.62 0.16 3.59
CA TYR A 24 6.36 1.43 3.46
C TYR A 24 7.07 1.55 2.09
N GLY A 25 7.58 0.43 1.57
CA GLY A 25 8.24 0.40 0.26
C GLY A 25 7.32 0.80 -0.89
N CYS A 26 6.00 0.65 -0.73
CA CYS A 26 5.04 1.02 -1.77
C CYS A 26 4.93 2.54 -1.97
N GLU A 27 5.40 3.35 -1.03
CA GLU A 27 5.41 4.82 -1.17
C GLU A 27 6.35 5.30 -2.25
N THR A 28 7.42 4.55 -2.56
CA THR A 28 8.39 4.92 -3.61
C THR A 28 8.00 4.39 -4.98
N TRP A 29 6.95 3.55 -5.07
CA TRP A 29 6.47 2.99 -6.32
C TRP A 29 5.46 3.91 -7.01
N ALA A 30 5.43 3.86 -8.35
CA ALA A 30 4.32 4.43 -9.12
C ALA A 30 3.07 3.55 -8.93
N LEU A 31 2.20 3.95 -8.00
CA LEU A 31 0.99 3.19 -7.64
C LEU A 31 -0.07 3.25 -8.74
N THR A 32 0.04 2.35 -9.70
CA THR A 32 -0.99 2.14 -10.73
C THR A 32 -2.27 1.56 -10.11
N LYS A 33 -3.41 1.76 -10.79
CA LYS A 33 -4.70 1.20 -10.37
C LYS A 33 -4.63 -0.33 -10.18
N SER A 34 -3.96 -1.03 -11.09
CA SER A 34 -3.79 -2.48 -11.01
C SER A 34 -2.97 -2.93 -9.80
N LEU A 35 -1.94 -2.15 -9.40
CA LEU A 35 -1.17 -2.41 -8.20
C LEU A 35 -2.01 -2.16 -6.93
N ARG A 36 -2.78 -1.07 -6.90
CA ARG A 36 -3.74 -0.79 -5.80
C ARG A 36 -4.76 -1.92 -5.64
N ASP A 37 -5.30 -2.44 -6.76
CA ASP A 37 -6.24 -3.56 -6.74
C ASP A 37 -5.59 -4.86 -6.21
N LYS A 38 -4.32 -5.11 -6.56
CA LYS A 38 -3.56 -6.25 -6.02
C LYS A 38 -3.35 -6.11 -4.51
N LEU A 39 -2.97 -4.93 -4.03
CA LEU A 39 -2.80 -4.64 -2.60
C LEU A 39 -4.11 -4.84 -1.82
N ALA A 40 -5.23 -4.33 -2.35
CA ALA A 40 -6.56 -4.54 -1.75
C ALA A 40 -6.96 -6.03 -1.72
N LYS A 41 -6.63 -6.80 -2.78
CA LYS A 41 -6.86 -8.25 -2.80
C LYS A 41 -6.00 -8.97 -1.76
N CYS A 42 -4.73 -8.60 -1.63
CA CYS A 42 -3.84 -9.14 -0.59
C CYS A 42 -4.39 -8.85 0.82
N GLN A 43 -4.83 -7.62 1.08
CA GLN A 43 -5.43 -7.26 2.36
C GLN A 43 -6.63 -8.15 2.70
N ARG A 44 -7.59 -8.30 1.76
CA ARG A 44 -8.78 -9.14 1.96
C ARG A 44 -8.42 -10.61 2.19
N ALA A 45 -7.38 -11.11 1.53
CA ALA A 45 -6.91 -12.48 1.74
C ALA A 45 -6.34 -12.66 3.15
N MET A 46 -5.56 -11.69 3.64
CA MET A 46 -5.04 -11.68 5.01
C MET A 46 -6.17 -11.58 6.04
N GLU A 47 -7.15 -10.70 5.83
CA GLU A 47 -8.34 -10.57 6.70
C GLU A 47 -9.12 -11.88 6.82
N ARG A 48 -9.32 -12.59 5.70
CA ARG A 48 -9.95 -13.91 5.68
C ARG A 48 -9.16 -14.93 6.49
N SER A 49 -7.83 -14.93 6.36
CA SER A 49 -6.94 -15.80 7.14
C SER A 49 -7.01 -15.52 8.65
N ILE A 50 -7.06 -14.24 9.04
CA ILE A 50 -7.17 -13.81 10.44
C ILE A 50 -8.47 -14.30 11.08
N VAL A 51 -9.59 -14.21 10.35
CA VAL A 51 -10.91 -14.69 10.79
C VAL A 51 -11.02 -16.22 10.67
N GLY A 52 -10.22 -16.85 9.81
CA GLY A 52 -10.29 -18.28 9.53
C GLY A 52 -11.41 -18.67 8.55
N THR A 53 -11.86 -17.74 7.70
CA THR A 53 -12.91 -18.00 6.71
C THR A 53 -12.33 -18.43 5.37
N LYS A 54 -12.91 -19.47 4.77
CA LYS A 54 -12.57 -19.92 3.43
C LYS A 54 -13.37 -19.13 2.39
N ARG A 55 -12.95 -19.21 1.13
CA ARG A 55 -13.73 -18.64 0.01
C ARG A 55 -15.07 -19.36 -0.19
N GLN A 56 -15.14 -20.63 0.16
CA GLN A 56 -16.34 -21.47 0.07
C GLN A 56 -17.47 -20.98 0.97
N ASP A 57 -17.14 -20.38 2.11
CA ASP A 57 -18.12 -19.87 3.09
C ASP A 57 -18.92 -18.67 2.54
N ARG A 58 -18.57 -18.14 1.36
CA ARG A 58 -19.22 -17.00 0.67
C ARG A 58 -19.47 -15.78 1.57
N ALA A 59 -18.70 -15.65 2.65
CA ALA A 59 -18.80 -14.52 3.58
C ALA A 59 -18.52 -13.20 2.87
N ARG A 60 -19.41 -12.21 3.08
CA ARG A 60 -19.29 -10.88 2.50
C ARG A 60 -18.06 -10.17 3.07
N ASN A 61 -17.35 -9.44 2.21
CA ASN A 61 -16.16 -8.68 2.63
C ASN A 61 -16.51 -7.60 3.66
N THR A 62 -17.70 -7.02 3.60
CA THR A 62 -18.21 -6.03 4.57
C THR A 62 -18.24 -6.61 5.98
N ASP A 63 -18.77 -7.83 6.10
CA ASP A 63 -18.98 -8.51 7.38
C ASP A 63 -17.63 -8.92 7.99
N ILE A 64 -16.67 -9.33 7.15
CA ILE A 64 -15.29 -9.61 7.55
C ILE A 64 -14.60 -8.34 8.03
N LYS A 65 -14.68 -7.25 7.26
CA LYS A 65 -14.04 -5.96 7.60
C LYS A 65 -14.61 -5.38 8.89
N MET A 66 -15.90 -5.56 9.16
CA MET A 66 -16.55 -5.13 10.40
C MET A 66 -16.03 -5.89 11.63
N LYS A 67 -15.64 -7.16 11.48
CA LYS A 67 -15.08 -7.99 12.56
C LYS A 67 -13.60 -7.70 12.84
N THR A 68 -12.77 -7.54 11.81
CA THR A 68 -11.33 -7.30 11.98
C THR A 68 -10.97 -5.83 12.19
N LYS A 69 -11.75 -4.89 11.63
CA LYS A 69 -11.53 -3.43 11.66
C LYS A 69 -10.05 -3.02 11.45
N PRO A 70 -9.30 -3.59 10.50
CA PRO A 70 -7.90 -3.21 10.30
C PRO A 70 -7.82 -1.81 9.68
N ILE A 71 -6.65 -1.18 9.81
CA ILE A 71 -6.37 0.06 9.09
C ILE A 71 -6.32 -0.28 7.59
N ASP A 72 -6.95 0.55 6.76
CA ASP A 72 -6.91 0.37 5.32
C ASP A 72 -5.50 0.63 4.79
N ILE A 73 -4.89 -0.38 4.14
CA ILE A 73 -3.51 -0.29 3.67
C ILE A 73 -3.39 0.80 2.60
N LEU A 74 -4.37 0.94 1.70
CA LEU A 74 -4.32 1.94 0.64
C LEU A 74 -4.34 3.35 1.21
N LEU A 75 -5.23 3.61 2.17
CA LEU A 75 -5.29 4.89 2.86
C LEU A 75 -3.97 5.19 3.57
N ARG A 76 -3.36 4.18 4.20
CA ARG A 76 -2.08 4.35 4.88
C ARG A 76 -0.96 4.70 3.90
N ILE A 77 -0.89 4.01 2.77
CA ILE A 77 0.08 4.28 1.69
C ILE A 77 -0.11 5.70 1.16
N ASP A 78 -1.34 6.13 0.85
CA ASP A 78 -1.60 7.48 0.35
C ASP A 78 -1.20 8.56 1.38
N GLN A 79 -1.51 8.35 2.66
CA GLN A 79 -1.07 9.24 3.75
C GLN A 79 0.45 9.36 3.82
N GLN A 80 1.16 8.23 3.72
CA GLN A 80 2.60 8.25 3.81
C GLN A 80 3.24 8.87 2.58
N LYS A 81 2.71 8.58 1.39
CA LYS A 81 3.12 9.21 0.14
C LYS A 81 2.99 10.73 0.22
N LEU A 82 1.90 11.23 0.80
CA LEU A 82 1.71 12.66 1.05
C LEU A 82 2.72 13.22 2.07
N ARG A 83 2.99 12.48 3.16
CA ARG A 83 4.01 12.87 4.15
C ARG A 83 5.40 12.96 3.52
N TRP A 84 5.77 11.97 2.71
CA TRP A 84 7.03 11.94 1.97
C TRP A 84 7.12 13.12 0.99
N THR A 85 6.07 13.37 0.22
CA THR A 85 5.98 14.52 -0.70
C THR A 85 6.16 15.84 0.05
N ARG A 86 5.45 16.02 1.17
CA ARG A 86 5.56 17.22 2.02
C ARG A 86 6.97 17.37 2.61
N HIS A 87 7.61 16.27 3.00
CA HIS A 87 8.99 16.28 3.47
C HIS A 87 9.95 16.73 2.36
N MET A 88 9.82 16.18 1.15
CA MET A 88 10.63 16.57 -0.01
C MET A 88 10.47 18.05 -0.38
N MET A 89 9.24 18.60 -0.30
CA MET A 89 9.00 20.02 -0.60
C MET A 89 9.66 20.97 0.41
N ARG A 90 9.87 20.52 1.66
CA ARG A 90 10.45 21.33 2.73
C ARG A 90 11.98 21.28 2.77
N ASP A 91 12.58 20.24 2.20
CA ASP A 91 14.02 20.01 2.29
C ASP A 91 14.78 20.67 1.11
N LYS A 92 15.55 21.72 1.41
CA LYS A 92 16.41 22.43 0.45
C LYS A 92 17.66 21.62 0.05
N GLN A 93 18.07 20.62 0.85
CA GLN A 93 19.31 19.86 0.66
C GLN A 93 19.12 18.64 -0.27
N ARG A 94 17.94 18.01 -0.29
CA ARG A 94 17.64 16.83 -1.12
C ARG A 94 17.28 17.16 -2.58
N LYS A 95 18.06 18.03 -3.21
CA LYS A 95 17.92 18.38 -4.65
C LYS A 95 17.96 17.14 -5.55
N TRP A 96 18.75 16.13 -5.19
CA TRP A 96 18.85 14.88 -5.95
C TRP A 96 17.57 14.04 -5.92
N CYS A 97 16.89 13.90 -4.76
CA CYS A 97 15.62 13.17 -4.69
C CYS A 97 14.54 13.87 -5.53
N LYS A 98 14.50 15.21 -5.48
CA LYS A 98 13.62 16.02 -6.32
C LYS A 98 13.96 15.86 -7.80
N ALA A 99 15.23 16.00 -8.16
CA ALA A 99 15.72 15.84 -9.52
C ALA A 99 15.38 14.46 -10.07
N VAL A 100 15.65 13.37 -9.34
CA VAL A 100 15.33 11.99 -9.76
C VAL A 100 13.82 11.77 -9.91
N SER A 101 13.00 12.35 -9.03
CA SER A 101 11.55 12.24 -9.12
C SER A 101 10.98 12.99 -10.34
N GLU A 102 11.51 14.20 -10.58
CA GLU A 102 11.14 15.06 -11.70
C GLU A 102 11.84 14.67 -13.02
N TRP A 103 12.86 13.81 -12.96
CA TRP A 103 13.70 13.47 -14.11
C TRP A 103 12.90 12.76 -15.20
N TYR A 104 12.92 13.34 -16.40
CA TYR A 104 12.27 12.84 -17.61
C TYR A 104 13.15 13.08 -18.83
N PRO A 105 13.30 12.11 -19.73
CA PRO A 105 13.79 12.40 -21.08
C PRO A 105 12.68 13.15 -21.84
N ARG A 106 12.73 14.49 -21.87
CA ARG A 106 11.75 15.32 -22.60
C ARG A 106 11.78 15.08 -24.12
N ASP A 107 12.90 14.58 -24.63
CA ASP A 107 13.14 14.43 -26.07
C ASP A 107 13.13 12.97 -26.55
N GLY A 108 12.51 12.03 -25.80
CA GLY A 108 12.53 10.61 -26.19
C GLY A 108 11.36 9.75 -25.70
N LYS A 109 11.01 8.72 -26.46
CA LYS A 109 10.04 7.68 -26.06
C LYS A 109 10.72 6.71 -25.07
N ARG A 110 9.99 6.28 -24.03
CA ARG A 110 10.46 5.20 -23.15
C ARG A 110 10.52 3.88 -23.93
N SER A 111 11.56 3.09 -23.68
CA SER A 111 11.67 1.74 -24.24
C SER A 111 10.50 0.86 -23.80
N GLY A 112 10.07 -0.05 -24.67
CA GLY A 112 9.03 -1.03 -24.36
C GLY A 112 9.38 -1.82 -23.09
N GLY A 113 8.41 -1.98 -22.19
CA GLY A 113 8.58 -2.68 -20.91
C GLY A 113 8.85 -1.78 -19.70
N ARG A 114 9.27 -0.53 -19.87
CA ARG A 114 9.35 0.43 -18.75
C ARG A 114 7.97 1.00 -18.41
N GLN A 115 7.72 1.25 -17.13
CA GLN A 115 6.46 1.83 -16.67
C GLN A 115 6.21 3.20 -17.33
N CYS A 116 5.05 3.36 -17.94
CA CYS A 116 4.63 4.61 -18.58
C CYS A 116 4.28 5.68 -17.54
N ILE A 117 3.70 5.26 -16.41
CA ILE A 117 3.23 6.14 -15.33
C ILE A 117 4.39 6.51 -14.40
N ARG A 118 4.51 7.79 -14.05
CA ARG A 118 5.52 8.30 -13.13
C ARG A 118 5.03 8.25 -11.69
N TRP A 119 5.98 8.37 -10.77
CA TRP A 119 5.66 8.51 -9.36
C TRP A 119 4.80 9.76 -9.09
N GLU A 120 5.16 10.88 -9.71
CA GLU A 120 4.45 12.16 -9.60
C GLU A 120 3.03 12.11 -10.21
N ASP A 121 2.85 11.40 -11.33
CA ASP A 121 1.53 11.22 -11.97
C ASP A 121 0.53 10.50 -11.04
N THR A 122 1.03 9.75 -10.06
CA THR A 122 0.20 9.04 -9.07
C THR A 122 0.04 9.83 -7.76
N SER A 123 0.60 11.04 -7.68
CA SER A 123 0.58 11.92 -6.49
C SER A 123 -0.38 13.11 -6.63
N ARG A 124 -1.02 13.28 -7.78
CA ARG A 124 -2.01 14.33 -8.06
C ARG A 124 -3.42 13.93 -7.67
#